data_AF-A0A932KEH7-F1
#
_entry.id   AF-A0A932KEH7-F1
#
_cell.length_a   1.000
_cell.length_b   1.000
_cell.length_c   1.000
_cell.angle_alpha   90.00
_cell.angle_beta   90.00
_cell.angle_gamma   90.00
#
_symmetry.space_group_name_H-M   'P 1'
#
loop_
_entity.id
_entity.type
_entity.pdbx_description
1 polymer ?
#
loop_
_entity_poly.entity_id
_entity_poly.type
_entity_poly.pdbx_seq_one_letter_code
_entity_poly.pdbx_strand_id
1 'polypeptide(L)'
;MPVLHDLRPALTRIDEKIFRLLEERCQLLWDARRNSMLHDKDYDAELLDLWLEEGMECGMDEGALIKLCKCLEQLCQKPGE
;
A
#
# COMPACT_ATOMS: atom_id res chain seq x y z
N MET A 1 -18.51 32.98 -9.88
CA MET A 1 -17.18 32.42 -9.62
C MET A 1 -17.36 31.14 -8.83
N PRO A 2 -16.91 29.97 -9.31
CA PRO A 2 -17.00 28.77 -8.51
C PRO A 2 -16.07 28.91 -7.31
N VAL A 3 -16.60 28.69 -6.11
CA VAL A 3 -15.85 28.68 -4.86
C VAL A 3 -14.89 27.49 -4.97
N LEU A 4 -13.58 27.76 -4.99
CA LEU A 4 -12.57 26.72 -4.81
C LEU A 4 -12.77 26.15 -3.40
N HIS A 5 -13.53 25.07 -3.30
CA HIS A 5 -13.70 24.36 -2.05
C HIS A 5 -12.35 23.85 -1.60
N ASP A 6 -11.98 24.16 -0.36
CA ASP A 6 -10.78 23.65 0.25
C ASP A 6 -10.86 22.12 0.37
N LEU A 7 -10.09 21.42 -0.47
CA LEU A 7 -10.06 19.95 -0.50
C LEU A 7 -9.17 19.35 0.59
N ARG A 8 -8.39 20.18 1.32
CA ARG A 8 -7.44 19.69 2.34
C ARG A 8 -8.10 18.76 3.38
N PRO A 9 -9.28 19.06 3.95
CA PRO A 9 -9.91 18.16 4.92
C PRO A 9 -10.40 16.83 4.32
N ALA A 10 -10.70 16.81 3.01
CA ALA A 10 -11.05 15.56 2.33
C ALA A 10 -9.80 14.69 2.13
N LEU A 11 -8.69 15.31 1.70
CA LEU A 11 -7.40 14.64 1.55
C LEU A 11 -6.90 14.08 2.88
N THR A 12 -6.92 14.89 3.96
CA THR A 12 -6.52 14.42 5.30
C THR A 12 -7.28 13.18 5.74
N ARG A 13 -8.59 13.11 5.49
CA ARG A 13 -9.39 11.92 5.83
C ARG A 13 -9.07 10.70 4.97
N ILE A 14 -8.63 10.91 3.72
CA ILE A 14 -8.15 9.83 2.86
C ILE A 14 -6.81 9.32 3.40
N ASP A 15 -5.89 10.23 3.71
CA ASP A 15 -4.57 9.88 4.25
C ASP A 15 -4.68 9.11 5.56
N GLU A 16 -5.55 9.53 6.48
CA GLU A 16 -5.84 8.80 7.72
C GLU A 16 -6.34 7.37 7.47
N LYS A 17 -7.17 7.16 6.44
CA LYS A 17 -7.62 5.81 6.06
C LYS A 17 -6.50 4.99 5.47
N ILE A 18 -5.66 5.60 4.62
CA ILE A 18 -4.47 4.96 4.06
C ILE A 18 -3.58 4.47 5.20
N PHE A 19 -3.27 5.31 6.19
CA PHE A 19 -2.43 4.91 7.32
C PHE A 19 -2.99 3.73 8.12
N ARG A 20 -4.29 3.71 8.41
CA ARG A 20 -4.91 2.57 9.12
C ARG A 20 -4.86 1.28 8.31
N LEU A 21 -5.11 1.35 7.01
CA LEU A 21 -5.03 0.19 6.12
C LEU A 21 -3.59 -0.32 6.00
N LEU A 22 -2.61 0.58 5.99
CA LEU A 22 -1.19 0.22 5.99
C LEU A 22 -0.79 -0.48 7.29
N GLU A 23 -1.22 0.02 8.44
CA GLU A 23 -0.99 -0.60 9.74
C GLU A 23 -1.58 -2.03 9.79
N GLU A 24 -2.83 -2.19 9.36
CA GLU A 24 -3.50 -3.49 9.27
C GLU A 24 -2.76 -4.46 8.33
N ARG A 25 -2.35 -3.99 7.15
CA ARG A 25 -1.55 -4.78 6.19
C ARG A 25 -0.23 -5.24 6.81
N CYS A 26 0.50 -4.36 7.49
CA CYS A 26 1.74 -4.70 8.19
C CYS A 26 1.52 -5.81 9.22
N GLN A 27 0.48 -5.67 10.06
CA GLN A 27 0.16 -6.62 11.10
C GLN A 27 -0.18 -8.00 10.54
N LEU A 28 -1.01 -8.05 9.50
CA LEU A 28 -1.38 -9.31 8.83
C LEU A 28 -0.16 -10.02 8.24
N LEU A 29 0.74 -9.28 7.59
CA LEU A 29 1.98 -9.86 7.04
C LEU A 29 2.90 -10.38 8.15
N TRP A 30 3.01 -9.68 9.27
CA TRP A 30 3.80 -10.14 10.40
C TRP A 30 3.23 -11.41 11.03
N ASP A 31 1.91 -11.47 11.21
CA ASP A 31 1.25 -12.65 11.75
C ASP A 31 1.37 -13.84 10.78
N ALA A 32 1.21 -13.63 9.47
CA ALA A 32 1.38 -14.67 8.46
C ALA A 32 2.82 -15.22 8.44
N ARG A 33 3.83 -14.34 8.48
CA ARG A 33 5.25 -14.73 8.55
C ARG A 33 5.57 -15.48 9.84
N ARG A 34 5.09 -15.00 10.98
CA ARG A 34 5.28 -15.63 12.30
C ARG A 34 4.71 -17.05 12.34
N ASN A 35 3.59 -17.28 11.66
CA ASN A 35 2.94 -18.59 11.59
C ASN A 35 3.43 -19.45 10.41
N SER A 36 4.47 -19.03 9.69
CA SER A 36 5.02 -19.71 8.49
C SER A 36 3.96 -19.99 7.41
N MET A 37 2.93 -19.15 7.32
CA MET A 37 1.82 -19.27 6.36
C MET A 37 2.11 -18.56 5.03
N LEU A 38 3.20 -17.79 4.96
CA LEU A 38 3.61 -17.04 3.78
C LEU A 38 5.07 -17.35 3.45
N HIS A 39 5.34 -17.77 2.21
CA HIS A 39 6.69 -17.82 1.65
C HIS A 39 6.92 -16.58 0.79
N ASP A 40 7.87 -15.73 1.24
CA ASP A 40 7.96 -14.31 0.90
C ASP A 40 8.07 -13.97 -0.59
N LYS A 41 8.63 -14.84 -1.44
CA LYS A 41 9.04 -14.42 -2.79
C LYS A 41 7.93 -14.47 -3.84
N ASP A 42 7.07 -15.48 -3.77
CA ASP A 42 6.03 -15.66 -4.80
C ASP A 42 4.83 -14.74 -4.51
N TYR A 43 4.52 -14.51 -3.23
CA TYR A 43 3.48 -13.59 -2.81
C TYR A 43 3.77 -12.13 -3.17
N ASP A 44 5.01 -11.67 -3.00
CA ASP A 44 5.37 -10.28 -3.29
C ASP A 44 5.28 -9.97 -4.81
N ALA A 45 5.62 -10.96 -5.66
CA ALA A 45 5.47 -10.84 -7.11
C ALA A 45 4.00 -10.79 -7.54
N GLU A 46 3.17 -11.70 -7.04
CA GLU A 46 1.73 -11.72 -7.33
C GLU A 46 1.02 -10.44 -6.85
N LEU A 47 1.46 -9.88 -5.71
CA LEU A 47 0.92 -8.64 -5.20
C LEU A 47 1.30 -7.44 -6.07
N LEU A 48 2.54 -7.39 -6.56
CA LEU A 48 2.98 -6.33 -7.46
C LEU A 48 2.16 -6.34 -8.75
N ASP A 49 1.96 -7.51 -9.35
CA ASP A 49 1.17 -7.66 -10.58
C ASP A 49 -0.26 -7.16 -10.38
N LEU A 50 -0.91 -7.57 -9.27
CA LEU A 50 -2.26 -7.09 -8.92
C LEU A 50 -2.33 -5.56 -8.79
N TRP A 51 -1.34 -4.93 -8.14
CA TRP A 51 -1.32 -3.48 -7.96
C TRP A 51 -1.09 -2.72 -9.26
N LEU A 52 -0.30 -3.29 -10.18
CA LEU A 52 -0.08 -2.71 -11.49
C LEU A 52 -1.35 -2.80 -12.33
N GLU A 53 -2.02 -3.96 -12.35
CA GLU A 53 -3.28 -4.13 -13.07
C GLU A 53 -4.35 -3.14 -12.58
N GLU A 54 -4.67 -3.17 -11.29
CA GLU A 54 -5.73 -2.34 -10.69
C GLU A 54 -5.38 -0.84 -10.73
N GLY A 55 -4.12 -0.50 -10.45
CA GLY A 55 -3.65 0.88 -10.43
C GLY A 55 -3.66 1.50 -11.83
N MET A 56 -3.30 0.75 -12.86
CA MET A 56 -3.36 1.20 -14.25
C MET A 56 -4.80 1.37 -14.73
N GLU A 57 -5.73 0.49 -14.33
CA GLU A 57 -7.17 0.67 -14.60
C GLU A 57 -7.72 1.95 -13.98
N CYS A 58 -7.18 2.35 -12.82
CA CYS A 58 -7.50 3.62 -12.16
C CYS A 58 -6.76 4.83 -12.75
N GLY A 59 -5.96 4.66 -13.81
CA GLY A 59 -5.21 5.72 -14.47
C GLY A 59 -3.97 6.20 -13.69
N MET A 60 -3.42 5.38 -12.79
CA MET A 60 -2.19 5.70 -12.06
C MET A 60 -0.95 5.39 -12.91
N ASP A 61 0.13 6.13 -12.67
CA ASP A 61 1.41 5.93 -13.35
C ASP A 61 2.08 4.63 -12.88
N GLU A 62 2.40 3.75 -13.84
CA GLU A 62 3.06 2.46 -13.59
C GLU A 62 4.36 2.63 -12.80
N GLY A 63 5.20 3.60 -13.19
CA GLY A 63 6.47 3.88 -12.51
C GLY A 63 6.29 4.33 -11.06
N ALA A 64 5.23 5.07 -10.76
CA ALA A 64 4.84 5.46 -9.41
C ALA A 64 4.29 4.27 -8.60
N LEU A 65 3.48 3.41 -9.21
CA LEU A 65 2.97 2.19 -8.57
C LEU A 65 4.10 1.24 -8.17
N ILE A 66 5.07 1.01 -9.06
CA ILE A 66 6.27 0.19 -8.76
C ILE A 66 7.02 0.75 -7.54
N LYS A 67 7.18 2.08 -7.47
CA LYS A 67 7.85 2.73 -6.33
C LYS A 67 7.03 2.56 -5.05
N LEU A 68 5.72 2.73 -5.13
CA LEU A 68 4.81 2.57 -4.00
C LEU A 68 4.88 1.13 -3.46
N CYS A 69 4.80 0.12 -4.33
CA CYS A 69 4.89 -1.29 -3.94
C CYS A 69 6.21 -1.60 -3.22
N LYS A 70 7.34 -1.13 -3.75
CA LYS A 70 8.66 -1.28 -3.09
C LYS A 70 8.69 -0.62 -1.70
N CYS A 71 8.09 0.57 -1.56
CA CYS A 71 7.97 1.22 -0.25
C CYS A 71 7.09 0.41 0.71
N LEU A 72 6.01 -0.21 0.21
CA LEU A 72 5.11 -1.05 1.00
C LEU A 72 5.75 -2.36 1.46
N GLU A 73 6.55 -2.99 0.61
CA GLU A 73 7.37 -4.15 0.97
C GLU A 73 8.33 -3.78 2.10
N GLN A 74 9.06 -2.67 1.96
CA GLN A 74 10.00 -2.18 2.98
C GLN A 74 9.29 -1.80 4.29
N LEU A 75 8.14 -1.14 4.20
CA LEU A 75 7.36 -0.74 5.38
C LEU A 75 6.89 -1.95 6.20
N CYS A 76 6.57 -3.06 5.53
CA CYS A 76 6.13 -4.29 6.17
C CYS A 76 7.28 -5.22 6.55
N GLN A 77 8.52 -4.92 6.15
CA GLN A 77 9.69 -5.54 6.76
C GLN A 77 9.82 -5.00 8.18
N LYS A 78 9.92 -5.90 9.14
CA LYS A 78 9.92 -5.63 10.58
C LYS A 78 10.84 -4.43 10.91
N PRO A 79 10.40 -3.40 11.64
CA PRO A 79 11.30 -2.36 12.10
C PRO A 79 12.25 -2.97 13.14
N GLY A 80 13.50 -3.19 12.73
CA GLY A 80 14.65 -3.47 13.59
C GLY A 80 14.56 -4.72 14.47
N GLU A 81 15.55 -5.59 14.30
CA GLU A 81 16.44 -5.78 15.45
C GLU A 81 17.25 -4.49 15.68
#